data_AF-A0A523ZP31-F1
#
_entry.id   AF-A0A523ZP31-F1
#
_cell.length_a   1.000
_cell.length_b   1.000
_cell.length_c   1.000
_cell.angle_alpha   90.00
_cell.angle_beta   90.00
_cell.angle_gamma   90.00
#
_symmetry.space_group_name_H-M   'P 1'
#
loop_
_entity.id
_entity.type
_entity.pdbx_description
1 polymer ?
#
loop_
_entity_poly.entity_id
_entity_poly.type
_entity_poly.pdbx_seq_one_letter_code
_entity_poly.pdbx_strand_id
1 'polypeptide(L)'
;MKEKRLRNKEKGFTLIEIIIVFTLIGILVGLGIPQYKYAAKRAREAVLKEDLFILRKLINHYYLDKGRYPLSLQTLVDEQYLRSLPIDPMTKSSQTWVEVQQTLTEDELMLFDIQIGIVDVFSGSIEKAIDGNPYSTW
;
A
#
# COMPACT_ATOMS: atom_id res chain seq x y z
N MET A 1 40.51 69.59 -2.06
CA MET A 1 39.19 68.96 -1.77
C MET A 1 39.42 67.47 -1.56
N LYS A 2 39.00 66.88 -0.43
CA LYS A 2 39.14 65.43 -0.17
C LYS A 2 37.77 64.77 -0.31
N GLU A 3 37.59 63.91 -1.31
CA GLU A 3 36.39 63.10 -1.50
C GLU A 3 36.26 62.06 -0.37
N LYS A 4 35.12 62.10 0.35
CA LYS A 4 34.74 61.06 1.31
C LYS A 4 34.09 59.91 0.54
N ARG A 5 34.84 58.84 0.26
CA ARG A 5 34.25 57.56 -0.17
C ARG A 5 33.46 56.94 0.98
N LEU A 6 32.14 56.84 0.82
CA LEU A 6 31.26 56.12 1.74
C LEU A 6 31.56 54.63 1.62
N ARG A 7 32.32 54.09 2.57
CA ARG A 7 32.58 52.65 2.67
C ARG A 7 31.32 51.99 3.21
N ASN A 8 30.52 51.38 2.33
CA ASN A 8 29.46 50.47 2.73
C ASN A 8 30.11 49.36 3.56
N LYS A 9 29.79 49.31 4.86
CA LYS A 9 30.15 48.17 5.70
C LYS A 9 29.22 47.03 5.32
N GLU A 10 29.72 46.08 4.55
CA GLU A 10 29.03 44.79 4.39
C GLU A 10 28.91 44.15 5.78
N LYS A 11 27.66 43.94 6.22
CA LYS A 11 27.36 43.26 7.47
C LYS A 11 27.51 41.76 7.21
N GLY A 12 28.45 41.11 7.89
CA GLY A 12 28.56 39.65 7.89
C GLY A 12 27.45 39.01 8.74
N PHE A 13 27.12 37.76 8.42
CA PHE A 13 26.17 36.96 9.20
C PHE A 13 26.67 36.74 10.63
N THR A 14 25.75 36.78 11.59
CA THR A 14 26.07 36.50 12.99
C THR A 14 25.84 35.02 13.33
N LEU A 15 26.55 34.50 14.33
CA LEU A 15 26.35 33.12 14.80
C LEU A 15 24.90 32.88 15.26
N ILE A 16 24.29 33.88 15.91
CA ILE A 16 22.91 33.80 16.37
C ILE A 16 21.91 33.66 15.22
N GLU A 17 22.19 34.28 14.07
CA GLU A 17 21.35 34.22 12.88
C GLU A 17 21.31 32.81 12.28
N ILE A 18 22.46 32.14 12.23
CA ILE A 18 22.55 30.74 11.81
C ILE A 18 21.84 29.81 12.80
N ILE A 19 21.95 30.07 14.12
CA ILE A 19 21.25 29.28 15.14
C ILE A 19 19.73 29.40 14.98
N ILE A 20 19.20 30.61 14.76
CA ILE A 20 17.76 30.85 14.55
C ILE A 20 17.29 30.13 13.28
N VAL A 21 18.06 30.20 12.18
CA VAL A 21 17.71 29.52 10.93
C VAL A 21 17.65 28.00 11.13
N PHE A 22 18.65 27.40 11.76
CA PHE A 22 18.63 25.95 12.01
C PHE A 22 17.51 25.52 12.95
N THR A 23 17.20 26.33 13.97
CA THR A 23 16.05 26.04 14.85
C THR A 23 14.73 26.11 14.09
N LEU A 24 14.53 27.10 13.23
CA LEU A 24 13.33 27.19 12.38
C LEU A 24 13.24 26.02 11.39
N ILE A 25 14.33 25.64 10.74
CA ILE A 25 14.36 24.47 9.85
C ILE A 25 14.03 23.20 10.64
N GLY A 26 14.60 23.03 11.83
CA GLY A 26 14.32 21.88 12.70
C GLY A 26 12.84 21.78 13.08
N ILE A 27 12.20 22.90 13.41
CA ILE A 27 10.76 22.96 13.71
C ILE A 27 9.93 22.56 12.47
N LEU A 28 10.23 23.14 11.31
CA LEU A 28 9.51 22.84 10.07
C LEU A 28 9.62 21.36 9.66
N VAL A 29 10.84 20.81 9.70
CA VAL A 29 11.09 19.40 9.39
C VAL A 29 10.40 18.48 10.41
N GLY A 30 10.46 18.84 11.69
CA GLY A 30 9.81 18.09 12.77
C GLY A 30 8.31 17.94 12.57
N LEU A 31 7.63 18.99 12.10
CA LEU A 31 6.19 18.95 11.79
C LEU A 31 5.89 18.27 10.45
N GLY A 32 6.76 18.42 9.44
CA GLY A 32 6.51 17.93 8.07
C GLY A 32 6.60 16.41 7.90
N ILE A 33 7.56 15.75 8.54
CA ILE A 33 7.79 14.29 8.38
C ILE A 33 6.57 13.43 8.75
N PRO A 34 5.92 13.59 9.93
CA PRO A 34 4.78 12.74 10.29
C PRO A 34 3.60 12.93 9.35
N GLN A 35 3.33 14.16 8.91
CA GLN A 35 2.26 14.47 7.96
C GLN A 35 2.48 13.78 6.61
N TYR A 36 3.72 13.81 6.09
CA TYR A 36 4.08 13.13 4.85
C TYR A 36 3.86 11.61 4.95
N LYS A 37 4.34 10.98 6.03
CA LYS A 37 4.19 9.53 6.24
C LYS A 37 2.72 9.11 6.27
N TYR A 38 1.87 9.89 6.93
CA TYR A 38 0.43 9.63 7.00
C TYR A 38 -0.24 9.72 5.62
N ALA A 39 0.05 10.77 4.85
CA ALA A 39 -0.48 10.94 3.50
C ALA A 39 -0.06 9.78 2.57
N ALA A 40 1.23 9.40 2.62
CA ALA A 40 1.75 8.29 1.83
C ALA A 40 1.12 6.94 2.23
N LYS A 41 0.89 6.71 3.53
CA LYS A 41 0.21 5.50 4.02
C LYS A 41 -1.24 5.45 3.51
N ARG A 42 -1.97 6.56 3.62
CA ARG A 42 -3.37 6.66 3.17
C ARG A 42 -3.53 6.39 1.68
N ALA A 43 -2.59 6.87 0.86
CA ALA A 43 -2.55 6.56 -0.57
C ALA A 43 -2.35 5.06 -0.85
N ARG A 44 -1.44 4.41 -0.12
CA ARG A 44 -1.24 2.95 -0.23
C ARG A 44 -2.48 2.17 0.21
N GLU A 45 -3.16 2.61 1.27
CA GLU A 45 -4.40 1.97 1.73
C GLU A 45 -5.53 2.07 0.69
N ALA A 46 -5.63 3.20 -0.01
CA ALA A 46 -6.60 3.35 -1.10
C ALA A 46 -6.32 2.39 -2.26
N VAL A 47 -5.05 2.26 -2.66
CA VAL A 47 -4.63 1.29 -3.68
C VAL A 47 -4.92 -0.14 -3.23
N LEU A 48 -4.59 -0.49 -1.98
CA LEU A 48 -4.84 -1.83 -1.44
C LEU A 48 -6.32 -2.21 -1.53
N LYS A 49 -7.21 -1.30 -1.13
CA LYS A 49 -8.66 -1.54 -1.17
C LYS A 49 -9.17 -1.76 -2.60
N GLU A 50 -8.66 -0.99 -3.55
CA GLU A 50 -9.00 -1.14 -4.96
C GLU A 50 -8.50 -2.48 -5.51
N ASP A 51 -7.24 -2.83 -5.24
CA ASP A 51 -6.65 -4.09 -5.69
C ASP A 51 -7.42 -5.31 -5.12
N LEU A 52 -7.71 -5.30 -3.81
CA LEU A 52 -8.52 -6.35 -3.17
C LEU A 52 -9.92 -6.44 -3.79
N PHE A 53 -10.57 -5.30 -4.04
CA PHE A 53 -11.88 -5.26 -4.68
C PHE A 53 -11.84 -5.86 -6.08
N ILE A 54 -10.85 -5.49 -6.89
CA ILE A 54 -10.67 -6.02 -8.26
C ILE A 54 -10.39 -7.52 -8.21
N LEU A 55 -9.48 -7.99 -7.37
CA LEU A 55 -9.14 -9.41 -7.27
C LEU A 55 -10.36 -10.24 -6.86
N ARG A 56 -11.08 -9.85 -5.81
CA ARG A 56 -12.32 -10.52 -5.36
C ARG A 56 -13.39 -10.53 -6.46
N LYS A 57 -13.54 -9.42 -7.18
CA LYS A 57 -14.46 -9.34 -8.32
C LYS A 57 -14.07 -10.34 -9.42
N LEU A 58 -12.79 -10.47 -9.74
CA LEU A 58 -12.31 -11.40 -10.75
C LEU A 58 -12.43 -12.86 -10.33
N ILE A 59 -12.20 -13.18 -9.06
CA ILE A 59 -12.48 -14.51 -8.49
C ILE A 59 -13.95 -14.88 -8.71
N ASN A 60 -14.87 -13.98 -8.38
CA ASN A 60 -16.30 -14.20 -8.58
C ASN A 60 -16.68 -14.29 -10.06
N HIS A 61 -16.09 -13.46 -10.93
CA HIS A 61 -16.32 -13.53 -12.37
C HIS A 61 -15.87 -14.88 -12.94
N TYR A 62 -14.70 -15.36 -12.55
CA TYR A 62 -14.22 -16.69 -12.93
C TYR A 62 -15.21 -17.78 -12.52
N TYR A 63 -15.77 -17.70 -11.31
CA TYR A 63 -16.82 -18.62 -10.87
C TYR A 63 -18.08 -18.57 -11.74
N LEU A 64 -18.55 -17.37 -12.11
CA LEU A 64 -19.72 -17.21 -12.98
C LEU A 64 -19.49 -17.80 -14.37
N ASP A 65 -18.27 -17.70 -14.90
CA ASP A 65 -17.94 -18.16 -16.26
C ASP A 65 -17.64 -19.66 -16.32
N LYS A 66 -16.96 -20.20 -15.29
CA LYS A 66 -16.47 -21.59 -15.28
C LYS A 66 -17.27 -22.52 -14.37
N GLY A 67 -18.18 -21.98 -13.57
CA GLY A 67 -18.96 -22.73 -12.57
C GLY A 67 -18.13 -23.25 -11.38
N ARG A 68 -16.87 -22.84 -11.26
CA ARG A 68 -15.95 -23.23 -10.19
C ARG A 68 -15.00 -22.08 -9.88
N TYR A 69 -14.54 -22.00 -8.65
CA TYR A 69 -13.57 -20.99 -8.24
C TYR A 69 -12.16 -21.31 -8.79
N PRO A 70 -11.30 -20.31 -9.00
CA PRO A 70 -9.93 -20.53 -9.46
C PRO A 70 -9.11 -21.26 -8.38
N LEU A 71 -8.10 -22.05 -8.77
CA LEU A 71 -7.27 -22.80 -7.82
C LEU A 71 -6.31 -21.90 -7.02
N SER A 72 -5.94 -20.77 -7.62
CA SER A 72 -5.06 -19.76 -7.06
C SER A 72 -5.24 -18.45 -7.84
N LEU A 73 -4.68 -17.36 -7.33
CA LEU A 73 -4.68 -16.08 -8.04
C LEU A 73 -3.92 -16.17 -9.37
N GLN A 74 -2.91 -17.04 -9.45
CA GLN A 74 -2.16 -17.28 -10.69
C GLN A 74 -3.06 -17.82 -11.82
N THR A 75 -4.09 -18.60 -11.48
CA THR A 75 -5.06 -19.11 -12.46
C THR A 75 -5.75 -17.96 -13.21
N LEU A 76 -6.02 -16.84 -12.52
CA LEU A 76 -6.63 -15.66 -13.15
C LEU A 76 -5.70 -15.01 -14.19
N VAL A 77 -4.38 -15.13 -14.02
CA VAL A 77 -3.40 -14.64 -14.99
C VAL A 77 -3.29 -15.60 -16.17
N ASP A 78 -3.17 -16.90 -15.88
CA ASP A 78 -2.99 -17.93 -16.90
C ASP A 78 -4.22 -18.03 -17.83
N GLU A 79 -5.42 -17.86 -17.27
CA GLU A 79 -6.68 -17.81 -18.03
C GLU A 79 -7.10 -16.40 -18.50
N GLN A 80 -6.19 -15.41 -18.42
CA GLN A 80 -6.37 -14.08 -18.99
C GLN A 80 -7.50 -13.21 -18.40
N TYR A 81 -8.00 -13.52 -17.21
CA TYR A 81 -8.87 -12.62 -16.43
C TYR A 81 -8.09 -11.41 -15.90
N LEU A 82 -6.79 -11.59 -15.70
CA LEU A 82 -5.87 -10.58 -15.23
C LEU A 82 -4.59 -10.62 -16.09
N ARG A 83 -3.99 -9.46 -16.38
CA ARG A 83 -2.72 -9.43 -17.14
C ARG A 83 -1.52 -9.89 -16.31
N SER A 84 -1.53 -9.56 -15.02
CA SER A 84 -0.49 -9.90 -14.04
C SER A 84 -1.03 -9.59 -12.64
N LEU A 85 -0.57 -10.31 -11.62
CA LEU A 85 -0.93 -10.00 -10.24
C LEU A 85 -0.49 -8.59 -9.85
N PRO A 86 -1.37 -7.78 -9.22
CA PRO A 86 -0.97 -6.48 -8.68
C PRO A 86 0.03 -6.67 -7.53
N ILE A 87 0.83 -5.63 -7.31
CA ILE A 87 1.78 -5.57 -6.20
C ILE A 87 1.00 -5.11 -4.97
N ASP A 88 0.99 -5.92 -3.90
CA ASP A 88 0.42 -5.48 -2.63
C ASP A 88 1.19 -4.23 -2.16
N PRO A 89 0.54 -3.06 -2.04
CA PRO A 89 1.23 -1.82 -1.73
C PRO A 89 1.79 -1.78 -0.30
N MET A 90 1.35 -2.66 0.60
CA MET A 90 1.85 -2.73 1.97
C MET A 90 3.13 -3.56 2.07
N THR A 91 3.18 -4.71 1.40
CA THR A 91 4.38 -5.58 1.39
C THR A 91 5.34 -5.24 0.26
N LYS A 92 4.88 -4.48 -0.75
CA LYS A 92 5.58 -4.17 -2.01
C LYS A 92 5.92 -5.40 -2.84
N SER A 93 5.10 -6.44 -2.76
CA SER A 93 5.28 -7.69 -3.50
C SER A 93 3.96 -8.20 -4.08
N SER A 94 3.99 -8.84 -5.25
CA SER A 94 2.84 -9.51 -5.84
C SER A 94 2.66 -10.97 -5.37
N GLN A 95 3.59 -11.48 -4.54
CA GLN A 95 3.61 -12.88 -4.10
C GLN A 95 3.13 -13.07 -2.65
N THR A 96 2.78 -11.98 -1.97
CA THR A 96 2.42 -12.01 -0.54
C THR A 96 0.92 -12.02 -0.31
N TRP A 97 0.11 -12.05 -1.36
CA TRP A 97 -1.34 -12.18 -1.22
C TRP A 97 -1.68 -13.48 -0.47
N VAL A 98 -2.55 -13.37 0.52
CA VAL A 98 -3.01 -14.51 1.31
C VAL A 98 -4.32 -14.98 0.69
N GLU A 99 -4.28 -16.15 0.07
CA GLU A 99 -5.43 -16.77 -0.58
C GLU A 99 -6.25 -17.56 0.44
N VAL A 100 -7.57 -17.35 0.45
CA VAL A 100 -8.50 -18.10 1.29
C VAL A 100 -9.27 -19.09 0.45
N GLN A 101 -9.10 -20.37 0.80
CA GLN A 101 -9.73 -21.48 0.13
C GLN A 101 -11.14 -21.72 0.65
N GLN A 102 -11.97 -22.33 -0.20
CA GLN A 102 -13.29 -22.81 0.22
C GLN A 102 -13.16 -23.87 1.30
N THR A 103 -14.00 -23.76 2.32
CA THR A 103 -14.23 -24.84 3.26
C THR A 103 -15.41 -25.65 2.77
N LEU A 104 -15.15 -26.86 2.29
CA LEU A 104 -16.18 -27.84 1.93
C LEU A 104 -16.29 -28.88 3.04
N THR A 105 -17.49 -29.41 3.28
CA THR A 105 -17.70 -30.51 4.22
C THR A 105 -17.15 -31.82 3.65
N GLU A 106 -16.81 -32.78 4.51
CA GLU A 106 -16.30 -34.09 4.08
C GLU A 106 -17.28 -34.81 3.14
N ASP A 107 -18.60 -34.68 3.40
CA ASP A 107 -19.65 -35.25 2.56
C ASP A 107 -19.70 -34.59 1.17
N GLU A 108 -19.48 -33.28 1.06
CA GLU A 108 -19.41 -32.55 -0.20
C GLU A 108 -18.15 -32.89 -1.02
N LEU A 109 -17.01 -33.10 -0.33
CA LEU A 109 -15.76 -33.53 -0.97
C LEU A 109 -15.84 -34.94 -1.54
N MET A 110 -16.66 -35.82 -0.95
CA MET A 110 -16.86 -37.19 -1.44
C MET A 110 -17.89 -37.30 -2.57
N LEU A 111 -18.86 -36.38 -2.64
CA LEU A 111 -19.91 -36.41 -3.66
C LEU A 111 -19.47 -35.88 -5.02
N PHE A 112 -18.47 -34.99 -5.04
CA PHE A 112 -18.04 -34.33 -6.26
C PHE A 112 -16.51 -34.34 -6.37
N ASP A 113 -15.97 -34.58 -7.56
CA ASP A 113 -14.54 -34.36 -7.90
C ASP A 113 -14.24 -32.85 -7.98
N ILE A 114 -14.58 -32.11 -6.93
CA ILE A 114 -14.41 -30.65 -6.86
C ILE A 114 -13.02 -30.35 -6.37
N GLN A 115 -12.25 -29.67 -7.21
CA GLN A 115 -11.02 -29.03 -6.79
C GLN A 115 -11.35 -27.80 -5.93
N ILE A 116 -10.75 -27.73 -4.75
CA ILE A 116 -10.93 -26.62 -3.81
C ILE A 116 -10.30 -25.35 -4.42
N GLY A 117 -11.13 -24.38 -4.73
CA GLY A 117 -10.70 -23.07 -5.25
C GLY A 117 -10.67 -21.99 -4.18
N ILE A 118 -10.05 -20.85 -4.52
CA ILE A 118 -9.98 -19.66 -3.69
C ILE A 118 -11.27 -18.85 -3.79
N VAL A 119 -11.80 -18.41 -2.65
CA VAL A 119 -13.00 -17.57 -2.55
C VAL A 119 -12.68 -16.13 -2.18
N ASP A 120 -11.57 -15.92 -1.49
CA ASP A 120 -11.19 -14.61 -1.00
C ASP A 120 -9.66 -14.43 -1.00
N VAL A 121 -9.22 -13.19 -0.88
CA VAL A 121 -7.83 -12.78 -0.83
C VAL A 121 -7.65 -11.65 0.17
N PHE A 122 -6.55 -11.69 0.92
CA PHE A 122 -6.15 -10.66 1.89
C PHE A 122 -4.72 -10.19 1.65
N SER A 123 -4.37 -9.01 2.16
CA SER A 123 -2.98 -8.57 2.19
C SER A 123 -2.15 -9.49 3.08
N GLY A 124 -0.91 -9.78 2.67
CA GLY A 124 0.06 -10.50 3.51
C GLY A 124 0.74 -9.62 4.55
N SER A 125 0.36 -8.35 4.65
CA SER A 125 0.97 -7.43 5.61
C SER A 125 0.49 -7.70 7.03
N ILE A 126 1.47 -7.81 7.94
CA ILE A 126 1.24 -7.85 9.40
C ILE A 126 1.02 -6.46 10.01
N GLU A 127 1.12 -5.41 9.20
CA GLU A 127 0.90 -4.05 9.67
C GLU A 127 -0.59 -3.77 9.92
N LYS A 128 -0.84 -2.73 10.71
CA LYS A 128 -2.17 -2.21 10.96
C LYS A 128 -2.40 -0.98 10.10
N ALA A 129 -3.63 -0.83 9.63
CA ALA A 129 -4.10 0.35 8.96
C ALA A 129 -4.19 1.57 9.88
N ILE A 130 -4.49 2.72 9.29
CA ILE A 130 -4.72 3.98 9.99
C ILE A 130 -5.89 3.88 10.99
N ASP A 131 -6.89 3.03 10.72
CA ASP A 131 -8.04 2.79 11.60
C ASP A 131 -7.74 1.79 12.74
N GLY A 132 -6.54 1.17 12.75
CA GLY A 132 -6.10 0.21 13.75
C GLY A 132 -6.38 -1.26 13.43
N ASN A 133 -7.15 -1.54 12.37
CA ASN A 133 -7.39 -2.92 11.93
C ASN A 133 -6.15 -3.49 11.20
N PRO A 134 -5.81 -4.78 11.37
CA PRO A 134 -4.76 -5.42 10.58
C PRO A 134 -5.13 -5.46 9.08
N TYR A 135 -4.16 -5.28 8.19
CA TYR A 135 -4.42 -5.42 6.75
C TYR A 135 -4.78 -6.85 6.33
N SER A 136 -4.39 -7.84 7.14
CA SER A 136 -4.76 -9.24 6.93
C SER A 136 -6.25 -9.51 7.16
N THR A 137 -7.04 -8.55 7.65
CA THR A 137 -8.50 -8.69 7.83
C THR A 137 -9.30 -7.85 6.84
N TRP A 138 -8.64 -7.19 5.89
CA TRP A 138 -9.25 -6.31 4.88
C TRP A 138 -9.66 -7.05 3.62
#